data_AF-A0A830GWR6-F1
#
_entry.id   AF-A0A830GWR6-F1
#
_cell.length_a   1.000
_cell.length_b   1.000
_cell.length_c   1.000
_cell.angle_alpha   90.00
_cell.angle_beta   90.00
_cell.angle_gamma   90.00
#
_symmetry.space_group_name_H-M   'P 1'
#
loop_
_entity.id
_entity.type
_entity.pdbx_description
1 polymer ?
#
loop_
_entity_poly.entity_id
_entity_poly.type
_entity_poly.pdbx_seq_one_letter_code
_entity_poly.pdbx_strand_id
1 'polypeptide(L)'
;MIFKKTRPAFRENVLWRYVLTIGHPCINVRMGKEIIAIVMDSKGRISFTHRCRGRHLRIKPFKSVESTDAVERPLIGRGGFYITVYTVYRGNAFVNDITISKQGKVEQFRDEANEELARGLVMGGPASRYLEYMLDALIDRYLDTPTPVVIMSAKLTIDSSIIDGLIRPHALDDYASSDYRIYHSPGFMAAVKSITPHRSDITIISRIDRAESFKSAAMGVLLGSSIIHGMTLGRSGKIPVGIDVFYPAARRIASRSDSPR
;
A
#
# COMPACT_ATOMS: atom_id res chain seq x y z
N MET A 1 -25.29 -13.29 40.00
CA MET A 1 -24.82 -12.03 39.39
C MET A 1 -23.71 -12.34 38.40
N ILE A 2 -24.00 -12.32 37.10
CA ILE A 2 -23.00 -12.52 36.04
C ILE A 2 -22.71 -11.15 35.45
N PHE A 3 -21.52 -10.62 35.70
CA PHE A 3 -21.05 -9.39 35.07
C PHE A 3 -20.82 -9.64 33.57
N LYS A 4 -21.79 -9.28 32.73
CA LYS A 4 -21.56 -9.09 31.30
C LYS A 4 -20.64 -7.89 31.13
N LYS A 5 -19.36 -8.17 30.89
CA LYS A 5 -18.35 -7.21 30.46
C LYS A 5 -18.73 -6.74 29.05
N THR A 6 -19.56 -5.71 28.94
CA THR A 6 -19.78 -4.97 27.71
C THR A 6 -18.44 -4.35 27.32
N ARG A 7 -17.73 -4.98 26.37
CA ARG A 7 -16.60 -4.34 25.71
C ARG A 7 -17.12 -3.06 25.06
N PRO A 8 -16.53 -1.88 25.30
CA PRO A 8 -16.88 -0.70 24.54
C PRO A 8 -16.53 -1.00 23.08
N ALA A 9 -17.52 -0.95 22.21
CA ALA A 9 -17.30 -0.89 20.78
C ALA A 9 -16.53 0.42 20.52
N PHE A 10 -15.21 0.33 20.42
CA PHE A 10 -14.41 1.34 19.74
C PHE A 10 -14.94 1.41 18.30
N ARG A 11 -15.92 2.28 18.06
CA ARG A 11 -16.17 2.79 16.72
C ARG A 11 -14.96 3.67 16.41
N GLU A 12 -13.91 3.07 15.86
CA GLU A 12 -12.94 3.85 15.10
C GLU A 12 -13.76 4.57 14.02
N ASN A 13 -13.94 5.88 14.20
CA ASN A 13 -14.37 6.75 13.11
C ASN A 13 -13.19 6.81 12.14
N VAL A 14 -13.01 5.74 11.37
CA VAL A 14 -12.00 5.70 10.32
C VAL A 14 -12.42 6.71 9.27
N LEU A 15 -11.65 7.79 9.17
CA LEU A 15 -11.86 8.86 8.20
C LEU A 15 -11.65 8.32 6.78
N TRP A 16 -12.47 8.83 5.86
CA TRP A 16 -12.29 8.53 4.44
C TRP A 16 -10.97 9.13 3.95
N ARG A 17 -10.25 8.38 3.12
CA ARG A 17 -9.16 8.93 2.30
C ARG A 17 -9.72 9.26 0.92
N TYR A 18 -9.44 10.46 0.44
CA TYR A 18 -9.86 10.92 -0.87
C TYR A 18 -8.67 10.83 -1.82
N VAL A 19 -8.84 10.18 -2.97
CA VAL A 19 -7.79 10.02 -3.97
C VAL A 19 -8.25 10.57 -5.32
N LEU A 20 -7.41 11.44 -5.90
CA LEU A 20 -7.57 11.97 -7.24
C LEU A 20 -6.60 11.27 -8.19
N THR A 21 -7.11 10.98 -9.39
CA THR A 21 -6.36 10.32 -10.49
C THR A 21 -6.75 10.98 -11.81
N ILE A 22 -6.10 10.62 -12.92
CA ILE A 22 -6.48 11.18 -14.24
C ILE A 22 -7.95 10.86 -14.57
N GLY A 23 -8.43 9.65 -14.24
CA GLY A 23 -9.83 9.26 -14.43
C GLY A 23 -10.79 9.79 -13.36
N HIS A 24 -10.25 10.31 -12.25
CA HIS A 24 -11.02 10.86 -11.13
C HIS A 24 -10.39 12.16 -10.64
N PRO A 25 -10.46 13.23 -11.45
CA PRO A 25 -9.58 14.38 -11.25
C PRO A 25 -10.13 15.37 -10.24
N CYS A 26 -11.32 15.15 -9.66
CA CYS A 26 -11.93 16.18 -8.84
C CYS A 26 -12.80 15.67 -7.69
N ILE A 27 -12.76 16.43 -6.59
CA ILE A 27 -13.62 16.32 -5.41
C ILE A 27 -14.30 17.67 -5.12
N ASN A 28 -15.60 17.65 -4.85
CA ASN A 28 -16.34 18.82 -4.34
C ASN A 28 -16.42 18.74 -2.81
N VAL A 29 -16.08 19.83 -2.12
CA VAL A 29 -16.00 19.90 -0.65
C VAL A 29 -16.94 21.00 -0.14
N ARG A 30 -17.82 20.67 0.81
CA ARG A 30 -18.74 21.64 1.42
C ARG A 30 -18.13 22.28 2.66
N MET A 31 -18.03 23.61 2.63
CA MET A 31 -17.53 24.43 3.73
C MET A 31 -18.63 25.37 4.21
N GLY A 32 -19.37 24.95 5.24
CA GLY A 32 -20.56 25.67 5.68
C GLY A 32 -21.62 25.72 4.56
N LYS A 33 -21.91 26.93 4.06
CA LYS A 33 -22.87 27.15 2.95
C LYS A 33 -22.23 27.08 1.57
N GLU A 34 -20.90 27.13 1.49
CA GLU A 34 -20.16 27.18 0.23
C GLU A 34 -19.69 25.79 -0.19
N ILE A 35 -19.40 25.66 -1.49
CA ILE A 35 -18.77 24.48 -2.07
C ILE A 35 -17.55 24.96 -2.84
N ILE A 36 -16.42 24.32 -2.60
CA ILE A 36 -15.19 24.47 -3.37
C ILE A 36 -14.84 23.12 -3.98
N ALA A 37 -14.35 23.14 -5.21
CA ALA A 37 -13.78 21.98 -5.89
C ALA A 37 -12.26 21.99 -5.78
N ILE A 38 -11.70 20.82 -5.49
CA ILE A 38 -10.26 20.57 -5.57
C ILE A 38 -10.05 19.71 -6.82
N VAL A 39 -9.31 20.25 -7.79
CA VAL A 39 -9.09 19.64 -9.10
C VAL A 39 -7.61 19.32 -9.26
N MET A 40 -7.30 18.08 -9.64
CA MET A 40 -5.97 17.67 -10.05
C MET A 40 -5.72 18.09 -11.51
N ASP A 41 -4.65 18.84 -11.74
CA ASP A 41 -4.21 19.25 -13.07
C ASP A 41 -3.49 18.12 -13.84
N SER A 42 -3.10 18.41 -15.07
CA SER A 42 -2.39 17.47 -15.95
C SER A 42 -0.96 17.16 -15.50
N LYS A 43 -0.48 17.70 -14.38
CA LYS A 43 0.83 17.44 -13.76
C LYS A 43 0.69 16.83 -12.36
N GLY A 44 -0.52 16.44 -11.95
CA GLY A 44 -0.76 15.89 -10.61
C GLY A 44 -0.69 16.93 -9.49
N ARG A 45 -0.78 18.23 -9.78
CA ARG A 45 -0.91 19.31 -8.78
C ARG A 45 -2.39 19.56 -8.54
N ILE A 46 -2.75 19.97 -7.33
CA ILE A 46 -4.12 20.38 -7.05
C ILE A 46 -4.31 21.89 -7.25
N SER A 47 -5.52 22.26 -7.66
CA SER A 47 -5.99 23.63 -7.82
C SER A 47 -7.40 23.76 -7.24
N PHE A 48 -7.80 24.98 -6.93
CA PHE A 48 -9.09 25.28 -6.31
C PHE A 48 -9.99 26.03 -7.29
N THR A 49 -11.24 25.60 -7.42
CA THR A 49 -12.25 26.25 -8.25
C THR A 49 -13.62 26.19 -7.58
N HIS A 50 -14.62 26.89 -8.11
CA HIS A 50 -15.93 26.96 -7.48
C HIS A 50 -16.64 25.60 -7.46
N ARG A 51 -16.68 24.90 -8.60
CA ARG A 51 -17.24 23.54 -8.72
C ARG A 51 -16.58 22.79 -9.85
N CYS A 52 -16.65 21.47 -9.78
CA CYS A 52 -16.29 20.60 -10.89
C CYS A 52 -17.36 19.54 -11.14
N ARG A 53 -17.43 19.08 -12.38
CA ARG A 53 -18.18 17.88 -12.78
C ARG A 53 -17.17 16.77 -12.99
N GLY A 54 -16.96 15.95 -11.98
CA GLY A 54 -15.99 14.88 -11.97
C GLY A 54 -16.21 13.97 -10.76
N ARG A 55 -15.53 12.83 -10.78
CA ARG A 55 -15.54 11.87 -9.67
C ARG A 55 -14.20 11.89 -8.97
N HIS A 56 -14.18 11.48 -7.71
CA HIS A 56 -13.00 11.11 -6.93
C HIS A 56 -13.11 9.66 -6.48
N LEU A 57 -12.00 9.10 -6.03
CA LEU A 57 -12.01 7.84 -5.29
C LEU A 57 -12.12 8.13 -3.80
N ARG A 58 -12.94 7.35 -3.11
CA ARG A 58 -13.13 7.41 -1.67
C ARG A 58 -12.82 6.05 -1.07
N ILE A 59 -11.86 6.03 -0.16
CA ILE A 59 -11.36 4.81 0.47
C ILE A 59 -11.77 4.83 1.93
N LYS A 60 -12.57 3.84 2.35
CA LYS A 60 -12.79 3.53 3.76
C LYS A 60 -11.93 2.35 4.12
N PRO A 61 -10.85 2.57 4.89
CA PRO A 61 -9.98 1.49 5.30
C PRO A 61 -10.78 0.32 5.89
N PHE A 62 -10.41 -0.89 5.48
CA PHE A 62 -10.99 -2.18 5.85
C PHE A 62 -12.45 -2.39 5.44
N LYS A 63 -13.03 -1.52 4.61
CA LYS A 63 -14.44 -1.62 4.25
C LYS A 63 -14.72 -1.50 2.76
N SER A 64 -14.31 -0.41 2.11
CA SER A 64 -14.68 -0.19 0.70
C SER A 64 -13.78 0.80 0.00
N VAL A 65 -13.75 0.67 -1.33
CA VAL A 65 -13.20 1.65 -2.26
C VAL A 65 -14.30 2.00 -3.25
N GLU A 66 -14.61 3.28 -3.37
CA GLU A 66 -15.75 3.78 -4.13
C GLU A 66 -15.30 4.87 -5.10
N SER A 67 -15.80 4.85 -6.32
CA SER A 67 -15.74 6.02 -7.22
C SER A 67 -17.03 6.81 -7.03
N THR A 68 -16.96 8.09 -6.72
CA THR A 68 -18.13 8.90 -6.38
C THR A 68 -17.97 10.35 -6.82
N ASP A 69 -19.08 11.04 -7.06
CA ASP A 69 -19.19 12.48 -7.28
C ASP A 69 -19.81 13.21 -6.07
N ALA A 70 -19.94 12.51 -4.93
CA ALA A 70 -20.54 13.05 -3.73
C ALA A 70 -19.81 14.30 -3.24
N VAL A 71 -20.57 15.23 -2.66
CA VAL A 71 -19.99 16.40 -2.00
C VAL A 71 -19.49 15.99 -0.61
N GLU A 72 -18.18 16.09 -0.41
CA GLU A 72 -17.52 15.67 0.81
C GLU A 72 -17.53 16.75 1.87
N ARG A 73 -17.41 16.33 3.14
CA ARG A 73 -17.34 17.24 4.29
C ARG A 73 -15.93 17.20 4.87
N PRO A 74 -15.27 18.36 4.99
CA PRO A 74 -13.96 18.44 5.62
C PRO A 74 -14.10 18.29 7.14
N LEU A 75 -12.98 18.02 7.81
CA LEU A 75 -12.89 18.15 9.25
C LEU A 75 -13.01 19.63 9.64
N ILE A 76 -13.71 19.91 10.73
CA ILE A 76 -13.91 21.28 11.22
C ILE A 76 -13.07 21.46 12.48
N GLY A 77 -12.10 22.38 12.43
CA GLY A 77 -11.31 22.78 13.60
C GLY A 77 -11.64 24.20 14.06
N ARG A 78 -10.97 24.67 15.11
CA ARG A 78 -11.24 26.00 15.71
C ARG A 78 -11.07 27.16 14.72
N GLY A 79 -10.12 27.07 13.78
CA GLY A 79 -9.77 28.14 12.84
C GLY A 79 -10.21 27.95 11.37
N GLY A 80 -10.72 26.78 10.99
CA GLY A 80 -10.96 26.48 9.57
C GLY A 80 -11.42 25.05 9.29
N PHE A 81 -11.40 24.71 8.01
CA PHE A 81 -11.76 23.42 7.44
C PHE A 81 -10.48 22.69 6.99
N TYR A 82 -10.39 21.39 7.27
CA TYR A 82 -9.23 20.56 6.99
C TYR A 82 -9.62 19.37 6.15
N ILE A 83 -8.87 19.11 5.08
CA ILE A 83 -9.06 17.93 4.23
C ILE A 83 -7.72 17.45 3.69
N THR A 84 -7.53 16.14 3.73
CA THR A 84 -6.38 15.47 3.12
C THR A 84 -6.81 14.82 1.82
N VAL A 85 -6.11 15.15 0.73
CA VAL A 85 -6.38 14.61 -0.61
C VAL A 85 -5.10 14.01 -1.18
N TYR A 86 -5.16 12.73 -1.53
CA TYR A 86 -4.10 12.06 -2.25
C TYR A 86 -4.24 12.31 -3.74
N THR A 87 -3.13 12.46 -4.44
CA THR A 87 -3.09 12.54 -5.91
C THR A 87 -2.17 11.45 -6.44
N VAL A 88 -2.65 10.63 -7.37
CA VAL A 88 -1.85 9.63 -8.07
C VAL A 88 -1.80 9.95 -9.55
N TYR A 89 -0.60 10.18 -10.06
CA TYR A 89 -0.35 10.64 -11.42
C TYR A 89 0.99 10.11 -11.94
N ARG A 90 0.95 9.42 -13.10
CA ARG A 90 2.13 8.91 -13.84
C ARG A 90 3.24 8.37 -12.91
N GLY A 91 2.95 7.29 -12.19
CA GLY A 91 3.92 6.62 -11.30
C GLY A 91 4.24 7.37 -10.01
N ASN A 92 3.60 8.51 -9.74
CA ASN A 92 3.83 9.29 -8.52
C ASN A 92 2.57 9.39 -7.67
N ALA A 93 2.75 9.37 -6.35
CA ALA A 93 1.69 9.55 -5.38
C ALA A 93 2.07 10.65 -4.36
N PHE A 94 1.17 11.59 -4.12
CA PHE A 94 1.35 12.69 -3.18
C PHE A 94 0.19 12.78 -2.22
N VAL A 95 0.47 13.26 -1.01
CA VAL A 95 -0.53 13.66 -0.02
C VAL A 95 -0.59 15.19 0.01
N ASN A 96 -1.79 15.74 -0.05
CA ASN A 96 -2.04 17.17 0.04
C ASN A 96 -2.91 17.44 1.26
N ASP A 97 -2.32 18.03 2.29
CA ASP A 97 -3.04 18.50 3.46
C ASP A 97 -3.46 19.94 3.24
N ILE A 98 -4.77 20.15 3.20
CA ILE A 98 -5.38 21.41 2.80
C ILE A 98 -6.11 21.98 4.01
N THR A 99 -5.76 23.21 4.37
CA THR A 99 -6.44 24.00 5.38
C THR A 99 -7.08 25.21 4.71
N ILE A 100 -8.37 25.41 4.95
CA ILE A 100 -9.11 26.57 4.46
C ILE A 100 -9.64 27.34 5.67
N SER A 101 -9.11 28.54 5.88
CA SER A 101 -9.54 29.39 6.99
C SER A 101 -10.98 29.84 6.79
N LYS A 102 -11.66 30.22 7.88
CA LYS A 102 -13.02 30.80 7.79
C LYS A 102 -13.08 32.11 7.00
N GLN A 103 -11.94 32.75 6.78
CA GLN A 103 -11.80 33.98 5.99
C GLN A 103 -11.48 33.69 4.51
N GLY A 104 -11.44 32.41 4.11
CA GLY A 104 -11.19 31.99 2.73
C GLY A 104 -9.72 31.85 2.34
N LYS A 105 -8.77 32.00 3.29
CA LYS A 105 -7.35 31.76 3.01
C LYS A 105 -7.11 30.25 2.89
N VAL A 106 -6.47 29.83 1.78
CA VAL A 106 -6.11 28.44 1.54
C VAL A 106 -4.62 28.24 1.82
N GLU A 107 -4.31 27.25 2.64
CA GLU A 107 -2.96 26.77 2.90
C GLU A 107 -2.88 25.30 2.49
N GLN A 108 -1.85 24.95 1.74
CA GLN A 108 -1.62 23.61 1.24
C GLN A 108 -0.21 23.17 1.61
N PHE A 109 -0.13 22.03 2.28
CA PHE A 109 1.11 21.27 2.43
C PHE A 109 1.06 20.08 1.49
N ARG A 110 2.12 19.90 0.70
CA ARG A 110 2.25 18.77 -0.22
C ARG A 110 3.48 17.98 0.15
N ASP A 111 3.29 16.68 0.33
CA ASP A 111 4.36 15.73 0.55
C ASP A 111 4.16 14.50 -0.33
N GLU A 112 5.20 13.69 -0.39
CA GLU A 112 5.17 12.37 -0.97
C GLU A 112 4.25 11.44 -0.18
N ALA A 113 3.35 10.73 -0.87
CA ALA A 113 2.51 9.74 -0.20
C ALA A 113 3.38 8.55 0.22
N ASN A 114 3.14 7.99 1.40
CA ASN A 114 3.84 6.81 1.89
C ASN A 114 2.91 5.58 1.85
N GLU A 115 3.36 4.48 2.42
CA GLU A 115 2.65 3.19 2.45
C GLU A 115 1.35 3.24 3.28
N GLU A 116 1.11 4.29 4.07
CA GLU A 116 -0.16 4.50 4.75
C GLU A 116 -1.32 4.63 3.75
N LEU A 117 -1.06 5.10 2.52
CA LEU A 117 -2.04 5.10 1.44
C LEU A 117 -2.60 3.69 1.16
N ALA A 118 -1.76 2.66 1.25
CA ALA A 118 -2.12 1.26 1.01
C ALA A 118 -2.77 0.57 2.21
N ARG A 119 -2.70 1.17 3.40
CA ARG A 119 -3.20 0.55 4.63
C ARG A 119 -4.72 0.44 4.65
N GLY A 120 -5.25 -0.76 4.82
CA GLY A 120 -6.68 -1.06 4.85
C GLY A 120 -7.35 -1.04 3.48
N LEU A 121 -6.60 -1.10 2.38
CA LEU A 121 -7.22 -1.26 1.06
C LEU A 121 -7.91 -2.62 0.95
N VAL A 122 -9.12 -2.60 0.38
CA VAL A 122 -9.90 -3.79 0.07
C VAL A 122 -9.90 -3.96 -1.45
N MET A 123 -9.35 -5.07 -1.95
CA MET A 123 -9.14 -5.29 -3.39
C MET A 123 -10.39 -5.85 -4.11
N GLY A 124 -11.51 -5.99 -3.39
CA GLY A 124 -12.78 -6.42 -3.94
C GLY A 124 -13.60 -5.28 -4.54
N GLY A 125 -14.24 -5.55 -5.69
CA GLY A 125 -15.25 -4.68 -6.30
C GLY A 125 -14.77 -3.83 -7.49
N PRO A 126 -15.66 -3.07 -8.14
CA PRO A 126 -15.38 -2.42 -9.43
C PRO A 126 -14.27 -1.36 -9.41
N ALA A 127 -13.95 -0.84 -8.22
CA ALA A 127 -12.93 0.19 -8.05
C ALA A 127 -11.52 -0.37 -7.79
N SER A 128 -11.36 -1.69 -7.66
CA SER A 128 -10.07 -2.34 -7.42
C SER A 128 -9.05 -2.08 -8.53
N ARG A 129 -9.50 -1.93 -9.78
CA ARG A 129 -8.67 -1.53 -10.92
C ARG A 129 -7.92 -0.22 -10.71
N TYR A 130 -8.43 0.66 -9.85
CA TYR A 130 -7.76 1.93 -9.55
C TYR A 130 -6.70 1.79 -8.45
N LEU A 131 -6.79 0.73 -7.65
CA LEU A 131 -5.81 0.42 -6.60
C LEU A 131 -4.50 -0.08 -7.20
N GLU A 132 -4.55 -0.79 -8.32
CA GLU A 132 -3.37 -1.19 -9.08
C GLU A 132 -2.48 0.02 -9.40
N TYR A 133 -3.04 1.08 -10.00
CA TYR A 133 -2.29 2.30 -10.29
C TYR A 133 -1.70 2.98 -9.04
N MET A 134 -2.39 2.90 -7.91
CA MET A 134 -1.90 3.46 -6.65
C MET A 134 -0.71 2.69 -6.10
N LEU A 135 -0.79 1.35 -6.10
CA LEU A 135 0.26 0.47 -5.60
C LEU A 135 1.48 0.50 -6.53
N ASP A 136 1.23 0.51 -7.84
CA ASP A 136 2.26 0.63 -8.87
C ASP A 136 3.07 1.92 -8.68
N ALA A 137 2.41 3.07 -8.47
CA ALA A 137 3.08 4.34 -8.18
C ALA A 137 3.90 4.34 -6.88
N LEU A 138 3.47 3.60 -5.85
CA LEU A 138 4.24 3.47 -4.61
C LEU A 138 5.50 2.63 -4.83
N ILE A 139 5.39 1.54 -5.59
CA ILE A 139 6.49 0.60 -5.83
C ILE A 139 7.49 1.18 -6.84
N ASP A 140 7.04 1.77 -7.94
CA ASP A 140 7.94 2.34 -8.96
C ASP A 140 8.84 3.42 -8.37
N ARG A 141 8.26 4.35 -7.63
CA ARG A 141 9.05 5.38 -6.93
C ARG A 141 10.04 4.78 -5.93
N TYR A 142 9.67 3.67 -5.29
CA TYR A 142 10.59 2.98 -4.39
C TYR A 142 11.78 2.35 -5.15
N LEU A 143 11.52 1.78 -6.34
CA LEU A 143 12.55 1.24 -7.23
C LEU A 143 13.46 2.32 -7.82
N ASP A 144 12.96 3.54 -8.02
CA ASP A 144 13.77 4.70 -8.44
C ASP A 144 14.76 5.16 -7.36
N THR A 145 14.61 4.70 -6.11
CA THR A 145 15.54 5.05 -5.03
C THR A 145 16.86 4.30 -5.24
N PRO A 146 18.03 4.98 -5.22
CA PRO A 146 19.33 4.35 -5.47
C PRO A 146 19.77 3.47 -4.30
N THR A 147 19.21 2.26 -4.23
CA THR A 147 19.54 1.25 -3.22
C THR A 147 19.88 -0.08 -3.89
N PRO A 148 20.93 -0.78 -3.45
CA PRO A 148 21.33 -2.05 -4.06
C PRO A 148 20.36 -3.20 -3.76
N VAL A 149 19.56 -3.06 -2.69
CA VAL A 149 18.60 -4.06 -2.21
C VAL A 149 17.28 -3.36 -1.89
N VAL A 150 16.21 -3.96 -2.39
CA VAL A 150 14.83 -3.52 -2.20
C VAL A 150 14.08 -4.56 -1.36
N ILE A 151 13.30 -4.06 -0.41
CA ILE A 151 12.53 -4.87 0.54
C ILE A 151 11.09 -4.37 0.60
N MET A 152 10.13 -5.29 0.60
CA MET A 152 8.74 -5.05 0.99
C MET A 152 8.36 -6.02 2.10
N SER A 153 7.72 -5.52 3.15
CA SER A 153 6.99 -6.33 4.13
C SER A 153 5.51 -5.97 4.10
N ALA A 154 4.63 -6.96 4.02
CA ALA A 154 3.20 -6.75 3.92
C ALA A 154 2.43 -7.72 4.84
N LYS A 155 1.34 -7.23 5.42
CA LYS A 155 0.39 -8.02 6.22
C LYS A 155 -0.90 -8.11 5.44
N LEU A 156 -1.29 -9.30 5.01
CA LEU A 156 -2.33 -9.49 4.00
C LEU A 156 -3.40 -10.47 4.47
N THR A 157 -4.65 -10.20 4.09
CA THR A 157 -5.68 -11.23 4.00
C THR A 157 -5.61 -11.80 2.59
N ILE A 158 -5.06 -13.00 2.45
CA ILE A 158 -4.82 -13.68 1.18
C ILE A 158 -4.79 -15.19 1.45
N ASP A 159 -5.28 -15.98 0.49
CA ASP A 159 -5.26 -17.44 0.60
C ASP A 159 -3.85 -17.95 0.35
N SER A 160 -3.35 -18.81 1.24
CA SER A 160 -2.00 -19.36 1.15
C SER A 160 -1.73 -20.11 -0.17
N SER A 161 -2.76 -20.72 -0.77
CA SER A 161 -2.69 -21.38 -2.08
C SER A 161 -2.40 -20.41 -3.23
N ILE A 162 -2.91 -19.18 -3.15
CA ILE A 162 -2.70 -18.15 -4.18
C ILE A 162 -1.26 -17.63 -4.12
N ILE A 163 -0.71 -17.48 -2.90
CA ILE A 163 0.65 -16.95 -2.70
C ILE A 163 1.69 -17.77 -3.47
N ASP A 164 1.56 -19.10 -3.48
CA ASP A 164 2.52 -19.97 -4.16
C ASP A 164 2.59 -19.68 -5.66
N GLY A 165 1.44 -19.54 -6.33
CA GLY A 165 1.38 -19.21 -7.76
C GLY A 165 1.92 -17.81 -8.09
N LEU A 166 1.93 -16.89 -7.12
CA LEU A 166 2.42 -15.52 -7.30
C LEU A 166 3.93 -15.37 -7.05
N ILE A 167 4.49 -16.17 -6.13
CA ILE A 167 5.90 -16.03 -5.71
C ILE A 167 6.81 -17.06 -6.39
N ARG A 168 6.34 -18.32 -6.54
CA ARG A 168 7.14 -19.42 -7.09
C ARG A 168 7.79 -19.11 -8.45
N PRO A 169 7.13 -18.42 -9.40
CA PRO A 169 7.75 -18.08 -10.69
C PRO A 169 9.03 -17.24 -10.59
N HIS A 170 9.29 -16.59 -9.45
CA HIS A 170 10.44 -15.71 -9.23
C HIS A 170 11.61 -16.40 -8.49
N ALA A 171 11.41 -17.64 -8.04
CA ALA A 171 12.36 -18.42 -7.26
C ALA A 171 12.74 -19.73 -7.95
N LEU A 172 13.91 -20.26 -7.58
CA LEU A 172 14.41 -21.54 -8.10
C LEU A 172 14.09 -22.70 -7.16
N ASP A 173 14.00 -22.41 -5.86
CA ASP A 173 13.81 -23.40 -4.82
C ASP A 173 12.99 -22.81 -3.66
N ASP A 174 12.44 -23.68 -2.81
CA ASP A 174 11.75 -23.30 -1.60
C ASP A 174 12.05 -24.20 -0.41
N TYR A 175 12.16 -23.58 0.76
CA TYR A 175 12.18 -24.25 2.04
C TYR A 175 10.82 -24.08 2.72
N ALA A 176 10.20 -25.19 3.13
CA ALA A 176 8.93 -25.19 3.84
C ALA A 176 9.08 -25.76 5.27
N SER A 177 8.48 -25.06 6.23
CA SER A 177 8.29 -25.45 7.62
C SER A 177 6.85 -25.12 8.01
N SER A 178 6.36 -25.63 9.15
CA SER A 178 4.93 -25.63 9.54
C SER A 178 4.19 -24.32 9.21
N ASP A 179 4.74 -23.19 9.65
CA ASP A 179 4.12 -21.86 9.50
C ASP A 179 4.86 -20.97 8.51
N TYR A 180 5.99 -21.42 7.95
CA TYR A 180 6.88 -20.61 7.13
C TYR A 180 7.20 -21.30 5.81
N ARG A 181 7.13 -20.55 4.72
CA ARG A 181 7.74 -20.94 3.45
C ARG A 181 8.67 -19.83 2.96
N ILE A 182 9.87 -20.22 2.56
CA ILE A 182 10.89 -19.31 2.05
C ILE A 182 11.21 -19.72 0.62
N TYR A 183 10.82 -18.88 -0.34
CA TYR A 183 11.17 -19.01 -1.74
C TYR A 183 12.48 -18.26 -1.99
N HIS A 184 13.43 -18.86 -2.70
CA HIS A 184 14.71 -18.20 -2.95
C HIS A 184 15.33 -18.51 -4.31
N SER A 185 16.16 -17.58 -4.75
CA SER A 185 17.07 -17.71 -5.88
C SER A 185 18.19 -16.66 -5.72
N PRO A 186 19.30 -16.76 -6.48
CA PRO A 186 20.32 -15.71 -6.44
C PRO A 186 19.72 -14.32 -6.66
N GLY A 187 19.91 -13.42 -5.69
CA GLY A 187 19.39 -12.05 -5.73
C GLY A 187 17.90 -11.85 -5.46
N PHE A 188 17.15 -12.89 -5.05
CA PHE A 188 15.73 -12.79 -4.69
C PHE A 188 15.37 -13.76 -3.56
N MET A 189 14.58 -13.30 -2.61
CA MET A 189 14.02 -14.11 -1.53
C MET A 189 12.62 -13.60 -1.18
N ALA A 190 11.69 -14.52 -0.93
CA ALA A 190 10.40 -14.18 -0.34
C ALA A 190 10.09 -15.13 0.82
N ALA A 191 9.87 -14.56 2.00
CA ALA A 191 9.47 -15.29 3.20
C ALA A 191 7.97 -15.06 3.45
N VAL A 192 7.23 -16.15 3.56
CA VAL A 192 5.78 -16.18 3.79
C VAL A 192 5.54 -16.85 5.13
N LYS A 193 4.95 -16.11 6.07
CA LYS A 193 4.47 -16.65 7.34
C LYS A 193 2.96 -16.80 7.27
N SER A 194 2.48 -18.03 7.33
CA SER A 194 1.06 -18.33 7.46
C SER A 194 0.62 -18.09 8.91
N ILE A 195 -0.28 -17.13 9.13
CA ILE A 195 -0.89 -16.90 10.45
C ILE A 195 -2.19 -17.70 10.56
N THR A 196 -2.97 -17.66 9.48
CA THR A 196 -4.16 -18.50 9.26
C THR A 196 -4.21 -18.85 7.76
N PRO A 197 -5.08 -19.78 7.32
CA PRO A 197 -5.21 -20.09 5.88
C PRO A 197 -5.50 -18.89 4.98
N HIS A 198 -6.06 -17.81 5.55
CA HIS A 198 -6.46 -16.59 4.83
C HIS A 198 -5.69 -15.35 5.31
N ARG A 199 -4.65 -15.51 6.13
CA ARG A 199 -3.86 -14.40 6.67
C ARG A 199 -2.39 -14.74 6.65
N SER A 200 -1.61 -13.91 5.97
CA SER A 200 -0.18 -14.11 5.83
C SER A 200 0.58 -12.82 6.00
N ASP A 201 1.73 -12.93 6.65
CA ASP A 201 2.77 -11.89 6.63
C ASP A 201 3.79 -12.29 5.56
N ILE A 202 4.06 -11.40 4.62
CA ILE A 202 4.97 -11.64 3.49
C ILE A 202 6.10 -10.64 3.55
N THR A 203 7.33 -11.11 3.34
CA THR A 203 8.49 -10.25 3.13
C THR A 203 9.17 -10.65 1.83
N ILE A 204 9.33 -9.70 0.90
CA ILE A 204 10.01 -9.89 -0.38
C ILE A 204 11.27 -9.04 -0.35
N ILE A 205 12.39 -9.65 -0.70
CA ILE A 205 13.72 -9.02 -0.75
C ILE A 205 14.32 -9.33 -2.11
N SER A 206 14.86 -8.32 -2.77
CA SER A 206 15.58 -8.52 -4.02
C SER A 206 16.73 -7.54 -4.17
N ARG A 207 17.77 -7.94 -4.90
CA ARG A 207 18.74 -6.99 -5.43
C ARG A 207 18.07 -6.13 -6.51
N ILE A 208 18.57 -4.91 -6.67
CA ILE A 208 18.01 -3.96 -7.65
C ILE A 208 18.14 -4.44 -9.10
N ASP A 209 19.14 -5.27 -9.42
CA ASP A 209 19.28 -5.90 -10.75
C ASP A 209 18.18 -6.93 -11.05
N ARG A 210 17.35 -7.27 -10.05
CA ARG A 210 16.15 -8.10 -10.17
C ARG A 210 14.86 -7.34 -9.81
N ALA A 211 14.86 -6.02 -9.97
CA ALA A 211 13.72 -5.14 -9.69
C ALA A 211 12.40 -5.63 -10.34
N GLU A 212 12.45 -6.17 -11.56
CA GLU A 212 11.26 -6.73 -12.23
C GLU A 212 10.65 -7.93 -11.47
N SER A 213 11.49 -8.84 -10.98
CA SER A 213 11.03 -9.96 -10.14
C SER A 213 10.44 -9.47 -8.83
N PHE A 214 11.06 -8.46 -8.22
CA PHE A 214 10.54 -7.81 -7.01
C PHE A 214 9.17 -7.17 -7.24
N LYS A 215 9.06 -6.33 -8.28
CA LYS A 215 7.84 -5.60 -8.63
C LYS A 215 6.71 -6.57 -8.94
N SER A 216 6.97 -7.56 -9.80
CA SER A 216 5.98 -8.59 -10.17
C SER A 216 5.48 -9.36 -8.95
N ALA A 217 6.39 -9.84 -8.10
CA ALA A 217 6.00 -10.59 -6.89
C ALA A 217 5.23 -9.70 -5.90
N ALA A 218 5.70 -8.47 -5.67
CA ALA A 218 5.08 -7.50 -4.77
C ALA A 218 3.66 -7.11 -5.23
N MET A 219 3.53 -6.69 -6.49
CA MET A 219 2.23 -6.37 -7.09
C MET A 219 1.31 -7.59 -7.09
N GLY A 220 1.83 -8.76 -7.45
CA GLY A 220 1.09 -10.01 -7.43
C GLY A 220 0.43 -10.28 -6.08
N VAL A 221 1.21 -10.26 -4.99
CA VAL A 221 0.66 -10.54 -3.64
C VAL A 221 -0.26 -9.44 -3.13
N LEU A 222 0.01 -8.17 -3.45
CA LEU A 222 -0.84 -7.05 -3.02
C LEU A 222 -2.19 -7.09 -3.75
N LEU A 223 -2.19 -7.28 -5.07
CA LEU A 223 -3.38 -7.39 -5.90
C LEU A 223 -4.16 -8.69 -5.65
N GLY A 224 -3.47 -9.79 -5.37
CA GLY A 224 -4.08 -11.07 -5.02
C GLY A 224 -4.68 -11.12 -3.61
N SER A 225 -4.39 -10.11 -2.77
CA SER A 225 -4.95 -10.03 -1.42
C SER A 225 -6.38 -9.52 -1.44
N SER A 226 -7.22 -9.98 -0.52
CA SER A 226 -8.53 -9.37 -0.27
C SER A 226 -8.40 -8.04 0.49
N ILE A 227 -7.46 -7.97 1.44
CA ILE A 227 -7.20 -6.79 2.28
C ILE A 227 -5.70 -6.63 2.51
N ILE A 228 -5.19 -5.41 2.29
CA ILE A 228 -3.85 -5.00 2.71
C ILE A 228 -3.94 -4.38 4.10
N HIS A 229 -3.52 -5.09 5.15
CA HIS A 229 -3.56 -4.55 6.53
C HIS A 229 -2.46 -3.54 6.81
N GLY A 230 -1.36 -3.63 6.06
CA GLY A 230 -0.23 -2.73 6.14
C GLY A 230 0.88 -3.20 5.21
N MET A 231 1.65 -2.25 4.71
CA MET A 231 2.81 -2.47 3.86
C MET A 231 3.93 -1.54 4.33
N THR A 232 5.17 -1.98 4.19
CA THR A 232 6.36 -1.17 4.42
C THR A 232 7.37 -1.48 3.34
N LEU A 233 7.87 -0.45 2.67
CA LEU A 233 8.95 -0.53 1.70
C LEU A 233 10.24 -0.13 2.45
N GLY A 234 11.04 -1.15 2.75
CA GLY A 234 12.18 -1.03 3.65
C GLY A 234 13.44 -0.59 2.93
N ARG A 235 13.84 0.69 3.06
CA ARG A 235 15.24 1.08 2.77
C ARG A 235 16.15 0.32 3.74
N SER A 236 17.18 -0.33 3.21
CA SER A 236 18.12 -1.28 3.86
C SER A 236 18.67 -0.91 5.26
N GLY A 237 18.43 0.30 5.78
CA GLY A 237 18.86 0.74 7.12
C GLY A 237 17.91 0.45 8.29
N LYS A 238 16.67 -0.05 8.07
CA LYS A 238 15.68 -0.29 9.16
C LYS A 238 15.25 -1.74 9.36
N ILE A 239 15.74 -2.66 8.56
CA ILE A 239 15.45 -4.09 8.70
C ILE A 239 16.78 -4.75 9.07
N PRO A 240 16.90 -5.46 10.21
CA PRO A 240 18.10 -6.25 10.48
C PRO A 240 18.25 -7.27 9.35
N VAL A 241 19.22 -6.99 8.47
CA VAL A 241 19.52 -7.77 7.29
C VAL A 241 20.16 -9.08 7.74
N GLY A 242 19.33 -10.11 7.92
CA GLY A 242 19.77 -11.51 8.04
C GLY A 242 20.13 -12.14 6.68
N ILE A 243 20.52 -11.33 5.67
CA ILE A 243 20.84 -11.83 4.32
C ILE A 243 22.11 -12.69 4.34
N ASP A 244 23.03 -12.47 5.28
CA ASP A 244 24.22 -13.30 5.43
C ASP A 244 23.96 -14.68 6.08
N VAL A 245 22.76 -14.94 6.61
CA VAL A 245 22.48 -16.20 7.33
C VAL A 245 22.02 -17.33 6.39
N PHE A 246 21.57 -17.02 5.17
CA PHE A 246 21.05 -18.04 4.25
C PHE A 246 21.97 -18.41 3.08
N TYR A 247 23.13 -17.78 2.94
CA TYR A 247 24.09 -18.04 1.84
C TYR A 247 25.31 -18.95 2.11
N PRO A 248 25.42 -19.68 3.26
CA PRO A 248 26.37 -20.80 3.34
C PRO A 248 25.80 -22.18 3.69
N ALA A 249 24.49 -22.36 3.94
CA ALA A 249 23.96 -23.67 4.30
C ALA A 249 23.81 -24.64 3.10
N ALA A 250 23.46 -24.13 1.91
CA ALA A 250 23.32 -24.97 0.71
C ALA A 250 24.67 -25.46 0.14
N ARG A 251 25.76 -24.69 0.31
CA ARG A 251 27.10 -25.11 -0.16
C ARG A 251 27.72 -26.23 0.67
N ARG A 252 27.35 -26.39 1.94
CA ARG A 252 27.88 -27.46 2.80
C ARG A 252 27.19 -28.82 2.61
N ILE A 253 26.00 -28.85 2.00
CA ILE A 253 25.30 -30.11 1.70
C ILE A 253 25.82 -30.69 0.38
N ALA A 254 26.06 -29.85 -0.63
CA ALA A 254 26.65 -30.28 -1.90
C ALA A 254 28.14 -30.68 -1.79
N SER A 255 28.89 -30.14 -0.81
CA SER A 255 30.29 -30.53 -0.59
C SER A 255 30.48 -31.78 0.28
N ARG A 256 29.39 -32.43 0.71
CA ARG A 256 29.43 -33.68 1.49
C ARG A 256 28.98 -34.92 0.71
N SER A 257 28.48 -34.74 -0.52
CA SER A 257 28.10 -35.85 -1.41
C SER A 257 29.21 -36.31 -2.36
N ASP A 258 30.34 -35.60 -2.43
CA ASP A 258 31.52 -36.02 -3.20
C ASP A 258 32.67 -36.40 -2.26
N SER A 259 32.60 -37.59 -1.68
CA SER A 259 33.77 -38.33 -1.23
C SER A 259 33.51 -39.85 -1.34
N PRO A 260 33.85 -40.50 -2.45
CA PRO A 260 34.11 -41.92 -2.44
C PRO A 260 35.54 -42.15 -1.99
N ARG A 261 35.72 -42.69 -0.79
CA ARG A 261 36.80 -43.61 -0.41
C ARG A 261 36.45 -44.28 0.91
#